data_AF-P55549-F1
#
_entry.id   AF-P55549-F1
#
_cell.length_a   1.000
_cell.length_b   1.000
_cell.length_c   1.000
_cell.angle_alpha   90.00
_cell.angle_beta   90.00
_cell.angle_gamma   90.00
#
_symmetry.space_group_name_H-M   'P 1'
#
loop_
_entity.id
_entity.type
_entity.pdbx_description
1 polymer ?
#
loop_
_entity_poly.entity_id
_entity_poly.type
_entity_poly.pdbx_seq_one_letter_code
_entity_poly.pdbx_strand_id
1 'polypeptide(L)' 'MKKDTKTARSAVTGKFVTQPIGGKKAAKFAQVEGLKMNAASKALSEKLTASGLKGDAYRSEIVKAFKKG' A
#
# COMPACT_ATOMS: atom_id res chain seq x y z
N MET A 1 0.44 -9.99 -12.79
CA MET A 1 -0.70 -9.06 -12.95
C MET A 1 -0.18 -7.63 -13.02
N LYS A 2 -0.02 -7.03 -14.21
CA LYS A 2 0.17 -5.58 -14.33
C LYS A 2 -1.18 -4.94 -13.97
N LYS A 3 -1.29 -4.32 -12.80
CA LYS A 3 -2.44 -3.47 -12.50
C LYS A 3 -2.25 -2.20 -13.29
N ASP A 4 -3.19 -1.89 -14.18
CA ASP A 4 -3.16 -0.63 -14.91
C ASP A 4 -3.08 0.52 -13.91
N THR A 5 -2.08 1.38 -14.07
CA THR A 5 -1.87 2.55 -13.22
C THR A 5 -2.43 3.77 -13.91
N LYS A 6 -3.32 4.51 -13.23
CA LYS A 6 -3.74 5.83 -13.69
C LYS A 6 -2.80 6.88 -13.10
N THR A 7 -2.12 7.61 -13.97
CA THR A 7 -1.37 8.81 -13.60
C THR A 7 -2.35 9.98 -13.55
N ALA A 8 -2.44 10.66 -12.41
CA ALA A 8 -3.24 11.86 -12.24
C ALA A 8 -2.39 12.96 -11.60
N ARG A 9 -2.67 14.22 -11.91
CA ARG A 9 -2.04 15.35 -11.25
C ARG A 9 -2.81 15.65 -9.96
N SER A 10 -2.14 15.63 -8.82
CA SER A 10 -2.74 16.05 -7.55
C SER A 10 -3.01 17.55 -7.58
N ALA A 11 -4.27 17.95 -7.39
CA ALA A 11 -4.65 19.36 -7.30
C ALA A 11 -4.02 20.06 -6.08
N VAL A 12 -3.77 19.33 -5.00
CA VAL A 12 -3.23 19.87 -3.74
C VAL A 12 -1.74 20.15 -3.84
N THR A 13 -0.99 19.24 -4.46
CA THR A 13 0.49 19.30 -4.46
C THR A 13 1.09 19.62 -5.83
N GLY A 14 0.28 19.66 -6.89
CA GLY A 14 0.73 19.80 -8.28
C GLY A 14 1.52 18.61 -8.85
N LYS A 15 1.95 17.66 -8.00
CA LYS A 15 2.72 16.46 -8.36
C LYS A 15 1.87 15.41 -9.07
N PHE A 16 2.50 14.65 -9.97
CA PHE A 16 1.91 13.45 -10.55
C PHE A 16 1.86 12.34 -9.50
N VAL A 17 0.67 11.79 -9.29
CA VAL A 17 0.42 10.65 -8.42
C VAL A 17 -0.01 9.49 -9.30
N THR A 18 0.68 8.36 -9.16
CA THR A 18 0.30 7.10 -9.80
C THR A 18 -0.52 6.30 -8.80
N GLN A 19 -1.74 5.92 -9.19
CA GLN A 19 -2.57 5.01 -8.39
C GLN A 19 -3.00 3.83 -9.26
N PRO A 20 -3.04 2.60 -8.72
CA PRO A 20 -3.64 1.49 -9.44
C PRO A 20 -5.11 1.78 -9.71
N ILE A 21 -5.59 1.44 -10.92
CA ILE A 21 -7.02 1.48 -11.23
C ILE A 21 -7.75 0.63 -10.18
N GLY A 22 -8.82 1.20 -9.61
CA GLY A 22 -9.55 0.61 -8.50
C GLY A 22 -9.02 0.94 -7.11
N GLY A 23 -7.90 1.66 -6.94
CA GLY A 23 -7.36 2.06 -5.63
C GLY A 23 -8.38 2.78 -4.74
N LYS A 24 -9.15 3.72 -5.31
CA LYS A 24 -10.26 4.39 -4.60
C LYS A 24 -11.37 3.43 -4.18
N LYS A 25 -11.70 2.46 -5.05
CA LYS A 25 -12.73 1.45 -4.77
C LYS A 25 -12.29 0.53 -3.63
N ALA A 26 -11.04 0.06 -3.68
CA ALA A 26 -10.42 -0.75 -2.64
C ALA A 26 -10.35 0.00 -1.29
N ALA A 27 -10.00 1.29 -1.30
CA ALA A 27 -10.02 2.12 -0.09
C ALA A 27 -11.43 2.24 0.50
N LYS A 28 -12.45 2.46 -0.35
CA LYS A 28 -13.85 2.50 0.08
C LYS A 28 -14.31 1.15 0.65
N PHE A 29 -13.94 0.03 0.00
CA PHE A 29 -14.21 -1.30 0.53
C PHE A 29 -13.53 -1.54 1.88
N ALA A 30 -12.25 -1.23 2.02
CA ALA A 30 -11.54 -1.39 3.29
C ALA A 30 -12.21 -0.57 4.42
N GLN A 31 -12.70 0.63 4.10
CA GLN A 31 -13.44 1.46 5.07
C GLN A 31 -14.79 0.84 5.46
N VAL A 32 -15.55 0.30 4.49
CA VAL A 32 -16.86 -0.32 4.72
C VAL A 32 -16.73 -1.63 5.50
N GLU A 33 -15.73 -2.46 5.16
CA GLU A 33 -15.44 -3.74 5.81
C GLU A 33 -14.73 -3.59 7.17
N GLY A 34 -14.47 -2.36 7.63
CA GLY A 34 -13.75 -2.11 8.88
C GLY A 34 -12.29 -2.57 8.87
N LEU A 35 -11.72 -2.86 7.69
CA LEU A 35 -10.33 -3.30 7.53
C LEU A 35 -9.38 -2.13 7.78
N LYS A 36 -8.87 -2.07 9.02
CA LYS A 36 -7.78 -1.17 9.41
C LYS A 36 -6.51 -1.97 9.64
N MET A 37 -5.36 -1.39 9.28
CA MET A 37 -4.08 -1.96 9.68
C MET A 37 -3.96 -1.89 11.20
N ASN A 38 -3.68 -3.03 11.84
CA ASN A 38 -3.34 -3.04 13.25
C ASN A 38 -2.00 -2.30 13.48
N ALA A 39 -1.75 -1.86 14.72
CA ALA A 39 -0.58 -1.06 15.05
C ALA A 39 0.75 -1.75 14.67
N ALA A 40 0.85 -3.06 14.88
CA ALA A 40 2.04 -3.86 14.54
C ALA A 40 2.31 -3.88 13.02
N SER A 41 1.27 -4.07 12.21
CA SER A 41 1.36 -4.06 10.75
C SER A 41 1.77 -2.68 10.25
N LYS A 42 1.24 -1.62 10.86
CA LYS A 42 1.59 -0.23 10.53
C LYS A 42 3.06 0.05 10.84
N ALA A 43 3.52 -0.30 12.03
CA ALA A 43 4.92 -0.13 12.43
C ALA A 43 5.88 -0.92 11.53
N LEU A 44 5.52 -2.15 11.16
CA LEU A 44 6.30 -2.96 10.23
C LEU A 44 6.37 -2.31 8.84
N SER A 45 5.22 -1.88 8.31
CA SER A 45 5.15 -1.17 7.02
C SER A 45 6.04 0.07 7.01
N GLU A 46 5.99 0.88 8.06
CA GLU A 46 6.82 2.09 8.20
C GLU A 46 8.30 1.73 8.28
N LYS A 47 8.68 0.72 9.07
CA LYS A 47 10.07 0.24 9.18
C LYS A 47 10.64 -0.24 7.85
N LEU A 48 9.88 -1.06 7.10
CA LEU A 48 10.32 -1.59 5.80
C LEU A 48 10.38 -0.50 4.73
N THR A 49 9.47 0.48 4.80
CA THR A 49 9.52 1.64 3.89
C THR A 49 10.73 2.52 4.21
N ALA A 50 11.02 2.74 5.49
CA ALA A 50 12.18 3.49 5.96
C ALA A 50 13.51 2.81 5.60
N SER A 51 13.56 1.47 5.56
CA SER A 51 14.72 0.73 5.06
C SER A 51 14.86 0.76 3.53
N GLY A 52 14.00 1.49 2.82
CA GLY A 52 14.08 1.66 1.37
C GLY A 52 13.52 0.48 0.56
N LEU A 53 12.87 -0.49 1.20
CA LEU A 53 12.29 -1.64 0.49
C LEU A 53 11.09 -1.19 -0.34
N LYS A 54 11.09 -1.56 -1.63
CA LYS A 54 10.01 -1.24 -2.58
C LYS A 54 9.57 -2.50 -3.33
N GLY A 55 8.37 -2.45 -3.90
CA GLY A 55 7.87 -3.47 -4.81
C GLY A 55 7.80 -4.87 -4.21
N ASP A 56 8.43 -5.84 -4.85
CA ASP A 56 8.44 -7.25 -4.44
C ASP A 56 9.20 -7.50 -3.14
N ALA A 57 10.29 -6.77 -2.89
CA ALA A 57 11.08 -6.92 -1.67
C ALA A 57 10.27 -6.52 -0.43
N TYR A 58 9.59 -5.38 -0.50
CA TYR A 58 8.65 -4.94 0.53
C TYR A 58 7.54 -5.99 0.77
N ARG A 59 6.93 -6.49 -0.30
CA ARG A 59 5.87 -7.50 -0.20
C ARG A 59 6.37 -8.81 0.40
N SER A 60 7.58 -9.23 0.07
CA SER A 60 8.20 -10.46 0.58
C SER A 60 8.47 -10.37 2.08
N GLU A 61 8.99 -9.23 2.55
CA GLU A 61 9.23 -9.02 3.99
C GLU A 61 7.92 -8.94 4.78
N ILE A 62 6.89 -8.30 4.23
CA ILE A 62 5.55 -8.33 4.82
C ILE A 62 5.04 -9.77 4.94
N VAL A 63 5.10 -10.57 3.85
CA VAL A 63 4.65 -11.97 3.86
C VAL A 63 5.44 -12.80 4.87
N LYS A 64 6.77 -12.63 4.95
CA LYS A 64 7.62 -13.31 5.93
C LYS A 64 7.19 -12.97 7.37
N ALA A 65 6.88 -11.72 7.66
CA ALA A 65 6.48 -11.30 8.99
C ALA A 65 5.12 -11.89 9.44
N PHE A 66 4.22 -12.19 8.49
CA PHE A 66 2.93 -12.83 8.78
C PHE A 66 2.93 -14.35 8.60
N LYS A 67 3.96 -14.91 7.97
CA LYS A 67 4.15 -16.36 7.86
C LYS A 67 4.56 -16.89 9.24
N LYS A 68 3.56 -17.11 10.08
CA LYS A 68 3.65 -18.04 11.21
C LYS A 68 4.10 -19.38 10.61
N GLY A 69 5.17 -19.98 11.15
CA GLY A 69 5.52 -21.36 10.84
C GLY A 69 4.43 -22.33 11.26
#